data_AF-A0A2R8CR75-F1
#
_entry.id   AF-A0A2R8CR75-F1
#
_cell.length_a   1.000
_cell.length_b   1.000
_cell.length_c   1.000
_cell.angle_alpha   90.00
_cell.angle_beta   90.00
_cell.angle_gamma   90.00
#
_symmetry.space_group_name_H-M   'P 1'
#
loop_
_entity.id
_entity.type
_entity.pdbx_description
1 polymer ?
#
loop_
_entity_poly.entity_id
_entity_poly.type
_entity_poly.pdbx_seq_one_letter_code
_entity_poly.pdbx_strand_id
1 'polypeptide(L)' 'MYPVELTLDMAQQWLMPGGDFLTRIFQSEGFDQYLKEMRLRFDKLVTRKPDASHPGLREVYLLGRGFRT' A
#
# COMPACT_ATOMS: atom_id res chain seq x y z
N MET A 1 -3.33 10.94 6.71
CA MET A 1 -3.71 9.55 6.41
C MET A 1 -4.75 9.43 5.29
N TYR A 2 -5.56 10.47 5.03
CA TYR A 2 -6.62 10.47 4.01
C TYR A 2 -6.22 10.12 2.55
N PRO A 3 -5.07 10.56 1.99
CA PRO A 3 -4.79 10.31 0.57
C PRO A 3 -4.59 8.82 0.23
N VAL A 4 -3.90 8.08 1.10
CA VAL A 4 -3.57 6.67 0.83
C VAL A 4 -4.80 5.76 0.98
N GLU A 5 -5.70 6.10 1.90
CA GLU A 5 -6.99 5.42 2.09
C GLU A 5 -7.87 5.58 0.84
N LEU A 6 -7.99 6.81 0.32
CA LEU A 6 -8.73 7.07 -0.93
C LEU A 6 -8.15 6.31 -2.12
N THR A 7 -6.82 6.25 -2.24
CA THR A 7 -6.21 5.49 -3.35
C THR A 7 -6.45 3.98 -3.24
N LEU A 8 -6.52 3.44 -2.02
CA LEU A 8 -6.84 2.04 -1.80
C LEU A 8 -8.32 1.74 -2.05
N ASP A 9 -9.22 2.67 -1.71
CA ASP A 9 -10.64 2.58 -2.04
C ASP A 9 -10.86 2.61 -3.57
N MET A 10 -10.19 3.52 -4.28
CA MET A 10 -10.19 3.55 -5.74
C MET A 10 -9.67 2.23 -6.33
N ALA A 11 -8.58 1.69 -5.80
CA ALA A 11 -8.06 0.39 -6.25
C ALA A 11 -9.09 -0.73 -6.04
N GLN A 12 -9.77 -0.77 -4.88
CA GLN A 12 -10.80 -1.78 -4.62
C GLN A 12 -11.98 -1.71 -5.59
N GLN A 13 -12.35 -0.51 -6.02
CA GLN A 13 -13.49 -0.30 -6.91
C GLN A 13 -13.16 -0.52 -8.40
N TRP A 14 -11.89 -0.32 -8.81
CA TRP A 14 -11.54 -0.21 -10.25
C TRP A 14 -10.49 -1.23 -10.71
N LEU A 15 -9.75 -1.84 -9.78
CA LEU A 15 -8.70 -2.78 -10.13
C LEU A 15 -9.32 -4.12 -10.55
N MET A 16 -8.95 -4.60 -11.74
CA MET A 16 -9.36 -5.92 -12.21
C MET A 16 -8.78 -7.03 -11.31
N PRO A 17 -9.45 -8.19 -11.21
CA PRO A 17 -8.90 -9.35 -10.51
C PRO A 17 -7.47 -9.67 -10.99
N GLY A 18 -6.57 -9.91 -10.04
CA GLY A 18 -5.16 -10.15 -10.33
C GLY A 18 -4.32 -8.89 -10.58
N GLY A 19 -4.91 -7.69 -10.55
CA GLY A 19 -4.19 -6.43 -10.74
C GLY A 19 -3.26 -6.07 -9.57
N ASP A 20 -2.32 -5.16 -9.84
CA ASP A 20 -1.32 -4.71 -8.86
C ASP A 20 -1.56 -3.25 -8.45
N PHE A 21 -1.24 -2.93 -7.20
CA PHE A 21 -1.35 -1.58 -6.64
C PHE A 21 -0.08 -1.20 -5.87
N LEU A 22 0.52 -0.06 -6.25
CA LEU A 22 1.71 0.49 -5.63
C LEU A 22 1.37 1.83 -4.98
N THR A 23 1.73 2.01 -3.71
CA THR A 23 1.55 3.27 -3.00
C THR A 23 2.76 3.62 -2.15
N ARG A 24 2.94 4.91 -1.90
CA ARG A 24 4.00 5.48 -1.07
C ARG A 24 3.36 5.99 0.22
N ILE A 25 3.85 5.55 1.36
CA ILE A 25 3.26 5.85 2.66
C ILE A 25 4.34 6.11 3.72
N PHE A 26 4.02 6.96 4.68
CA PHE A 26 4.84 7.15 5.88
C PHE A 26 4.41 6.17 6.96
N GLN A 27 5.36 5.56 7.66
CA GLN A 27 5.13 4.75 8.86
C GLN A 27 4.77 5.68 10.03
N SER A 28 3.57 6.23 9.96
CA SER A 28 2.94 7.06 11.00
C SER A 28 1.74 6.32 11.58
N GLU A 29 0.94 7.04 12.36
CA GLU A 29 -0.34 6.53 12.85
C GLU A 29 -1.17 5.91 11.73
N GLY A 30 -1.74 4.74 12.05
CA GLY A 30 -2.60 3.94 11.17
C GLY A 30 -1.91 3.19 10.03
N PHE A 31 -0.58 3.27 9.88
CA PHE A 31 0.19 2.46 8.92
C PHE A 31 -0.09 0.95 9.08
N ASP A 32 -0.15 0.45 10.31
CA ASP A 32 -0.41 -0.97 10.58
C ASP A 32 -1.81 -1.40 10.17
N GLN A 33 -2.82 -0.51 10.32
CA GLN A 33 -4.17 -0.79 9.85
C GLN A 33 -4.20 -0.86 8.32
N TYR A 34 -3.56 0.11 7.65
CA TYR A 34 -3.45 0.12 6.20
C TYR A 34 -2.73 -1.13 5.65
N LEU A 35 -1.67 -1.57 6.32
CA LEU A 35 -0.94 -2.79 5.98
C LEU A 35 -1.84 -4.03 6.09
N LYS A 36 -2.68 -4.11 7.12
CA LYS A 36 -3.65 -5.21 7.30
C LYS A 36 -4.68 -5.22 6.18
N GLU A 37 -5.27 -4.07 5.84
CA GLU A 37 -6.22 -3.95 4.74
C GLU A 37 -5.61 -4.44 3.42
N MET A 38 -4.40 -3.99 3.08
CA MET A 38 -3.70 -4.46 1.88
C MET A 38 -3.45 -5.98 1.92
N ARG A 39 -3.07 -6.54 3.07
CA ARG A 39 -2.88 -8.00 3.24
C ARG A 39 -4.16 -8.80 3.13
N LEU A 40 -5.35 -8.20 3.24
CA LEU A 40 -6.62 -8.89 3.00
C LEU A 40 -7.01 -8.83 1.52
N ARG A 41 -6.60 -7.78 0.80
CA ARG A 41 -7.01 -7.51 -0.57
C ARG A 41 -6.06 -8.00 -1.65
N PHE A 42 -4.79 -8.29 -1.34
CA PHE A 42 -3.78 -8.70 -2.32
C PHE A 42 -3.11 -10.01 -1.95
N ASP A 43 -2.87 -10.90 -2.92
CA ASP A 43 -2.19 -12.20 -2.70
C ASP A 43 -0.80 -12.03 -2.09
N LYS A 44 -0.07 -10.99 -2.50
CA LYS A 44 1.26 -10.69 -1.99
C LYS A 44 1.41 -9.21 -1.68
N LEU A 45 1.95 -8.93 -0.49
CA LEU A 45 2.34 -7.58 -0.09
C LEU A 45 3.87 -7.49 0.01
N VAL A 46 4.46 -6.51 -0.64
CA VAL A 46 5.90 -6.22 -0.60
C VAL A 46 6.13 -4.81 -0.08
N THR A 47 6.94 -4.68 0.96
CA THR A 47 7.38 -3.39 1.51
C THR A 47 8.79 -3.08 1.04
N ARG A 48 9.03 -1.87 0.51
CA ARG A 48 10.35 -1.42 0.07
C ARG A 48 10.67 -0.03 0.58
N LYS A 49 11.81 0.12 1.24
CA LYS A 49 12.43 1.41 1.54
C LYS A 49 13.21 1.85 0.29
N PRO A 50 12.93 3.00 -0.33
CA PRO A 50 13.68 3.44 -1.50
C PRO A 50 15.07 3.94 -1.09
N ASP A 51 16.09 3.61 -1.88
CA ASP A 51 17.50 3.99 -1.62
C ASP A 51 17.69 5.52 -1.61
N ALA A 52 16.87 6.25 -2.37
CA ALA A 52 16.89 7.70 -2.42
C ALA A 52 16.23 8.38 -1.20
N SER A 53 15.62 7.62 -0.27
CA SER A 53 15.01 8.22 0.91
C SER A 53 16.02 8.53 2.00
N HIS A 54 15.89 9.71 2.62
CA HIS A 54 16.72 10.08 3.76
C HIS A 54 16.51 9.10 4.93
N PRO A 55 17.57 8.65 5.64
CA PRO A 55 17.45 7.67 6.73
C PRO A 55 16.47 8.07 7.84
N GLY A 56 16.33 9.38 8.11
CA GLY A 56 15.36 9.91 9.08
C GLY A 56 13.90 9.95 8.59
N LEU A 57 13.66 9.84 7.28
CA LEU A 57 12.31 9.80 6.73
C LEU A 57 11.75 8.38 6.92
N ARG A 58 10.59 8.26 7.56
CA ARG A 58 9.90 6.98 7.75
C ARG A 58 9.01 6.59 6.57
N GLU A 59 9.44 6.90 5.35
CA GLU A 59 8.70 6.59 4.13
C GLU A 59 9.01 5.20 3.58
N VAL A 60 8.00 4.48 3.10
CA VAL A 60 8.12 3.19 2.40
C VAL A 60 7.14 3.11 1.22
N TYR A 61 7.48 2.28 0.25
CA TYR A 61 6.55 1.81 -0.77
C TYR A 61 5.91 0.49 -0.35
N LEU A 62 4.60 0.39 -0.53
CA LEU A 62 3.83 -0.84 -0.40
C LEU A 62 3.30 -1.26 -1.77
N LEU A 63 3.66 -2.46 -2.19
CA LEU A 63 3.20 -3.09 -3.43
C LEU A 63 2.30 -4.28 -3.08
N GLY A 64 1.00 -4.10 -3.29
CA GLY A 64 0.03 -5.19 -3.30
C GLY A 64 -0.02 -5.81 -4.69
N ARG A 65 0.15 -7.13 -4.79
CA ARG A 65 0.06 -7.86 -6.05
C ARG A 65 -1.04 -8.90 -6.02
N GLY A 66 -1.70 -9.09 -7.16
CA GLY A 66 -2.78 -10.05 -7.29
C GLY A 66 -4.00 -9.62 -6.48
N PHE A 67 -4.73 -8.61 -6.97
CA PHE A 67 -5.94 -8.14 -6.31
C PHE A 67 -7.00 -9.24 -6.24
N ARG A 68 -7.48 -9.50 -5.02
CA ARG A 68 -8.52 -10.48 -4.69
C ARG A 68 -9.87 -9.78 -4.67
N THR A 69 -10.77 -10.23 -5.53
CA THR A 69 -12.20 -9.84 -5.54
C THR A 69 -12.97 -10.48 -4.41
#